data_AF-A0A0S8AAJ1-F1
#
_entry.id   AF-A0A0S8AAJ1-F1
#
_cell.length_a   1.000
_cell.length_b   1.000
_cell.length_c   1.000
_cell.angle_alpha   90.00
_cell.angle_beta   90.00
_cell.angle_gamma   90.00
#
_symmetry.space_group_name_H-M   'P 1'
#
loop_
_entity.id
_entity.type
_entity.pdbx_description
1 polymer ?
#
loop_
_entity_poly.entity_id
_entity_poly.type
_entity_poly.pdbx_seq_one_letter_code
_entity_poly.pdbx_strand_id
1 'polypeptide(L)'
;MRRLLIVLLFCVSGSVWSEECHVIVKKDALLKQVVEGQEMFVVAVEDVKPNQCFKPVETAQHIKKLQQQIDDNLQLAEAYKQNQEALQKLNQDYQQLIQRHEQTLDKSINVSENFEKNVENYNQLAKDYDQLTVKFDDLAGKYRDVALTSGSPISVELGAGLTDQGDGIALLGAGFNVYKTWDVKAWGLMHKDFFGFLGGASFRF
;
A
#
# COMPACT_ATOMS: atom_id res chain seq x y z
N MET A 1 1.42 -36.02 43.42
CA MET A 1 2.20 -35.46 44.53
C MET A 1 2.58 -36.57 45.50
N ARG A 2 3.84 -37.05 45.47
CA ARG A 2 4.36 -38.01 46.46
C ARG A 2 5.08 -37.20 47.55
N ARG A 3 4.48 -37.10 48.74
CA ARG A 3 5.14 -36.51 49.91
C ARG A 3 6.09 -37.55 50.49
N LEU A 4 7.39 -37.31 50.41
CA LEU A 4 8.39 -38.02 51.22
C LEU A 4 8.20 -37.54 52.67
N LEU A 5 7.73 -38.42 53.56
CA LEU A 5 7.66 -38.12 54.99
C LEU A 5 9.03 -38.50 55.59
N ILE A 6 9.86 -37.52 55.92
CA ILE A 6 11.10 -37.73 56.68
C ILE A 6 10.72 -37.54 58.15
N VAL A 7 10.70 -38.63 58.91
CA VAL A 7 10.49 -38.58 60.37
C VAL A 7 11.87 -38.47 61.02
N LEU A 8 12.17 -37.31 61.61
CA LEU A 8 13.35 -37.09 62.44
C LEU A 8 13.01 -37.50 63.88
N LEU A 9 13.55 -38.63 64.33
CA LEU A 9 13.49 -39.04 65.74
C LEU A 9 14.66 -38.38 66.49
N PHE A 10 14.36 -37.41 67.35
CA PHE A 10 15.33 -36.89 68.33
C PHE A 10 15.36 -37.82 69.55
N CYS A 11 16.46 -38.55 69.72
CA CYS A 11 16.72 -39.33 70.92
C CYS A 11 17.24 -38.39 72.02
N VAL A 12 16.39 -38.04 72.99
CA VAL A 12 16.81 -37.31 74.18
C VAL A 12 17.32 -38.32 75.21
N SER A 13 18.63 -38.55 75.23
CA SER A 13 19.32 -39.03 76.44
C SER A 13 20.78 -38.60 76.41
N GLY A 14 21.10 -37.76 77.40
CA GLY A 14 22.43 -37.33 77.85
C GLY A 14 23.66 -37.66 77.01
N SER A 15 24.32 -36.58 76.59
CA SER A 15 25.75 -36.46 76.25
C SER A 15 26.25 -37.13 74.96
N VAL A 16 26.91 -36.29 74.16
CA VAL A 16 27.70 -36.54 72.94
C VAL A 16 26.90 -36.45 71.64
N TRP A 17 27.10 -35.30 70.98
CA TRP A 17 26.77 -35.05 69.58
C TRP A 17 27.65 -35.95 68.69
N SER A 18 27.07 -36.78 67.83
CA SER A 18 27.63 -37.09 66.50
C SER A 18 26.68 -37.98 65.69
N GLU A 19 26.42 -37.52 64.46
CA GLU A 19 25.94 -38.26 63.28
C GLU A 19 24.47 -38.73 63.25
N GLU A 20 23.71 -38.08 62.36
CA GLU A 20 22.35 -38.45 61.97
C GLU A 20 22.35 -39.85 61.32
N CYS A 21 21.93 -40.86 62.09
CA CYS A 21 21.61 -42.17 61.55
C CYS A 21 20.27 -42.13 60.80
N HIS A 22 20.31 -42.08 59.46
CA HIS A 22 19.12 -42.29 58.64
C HIS A 22 18.76 -43.77 58.60
N VAL A 23 17.68 -44.15 59.30
CA VAL A 23 17.07 -45.48 59.19
C VAL A 23 16.17 -45.51 57.95
N ILE A 24 16.54 -46.27 56.93
CA ILE A 24 15.67 -46.54 55.77
C ILE A 24 14.79 -47.74 56.13
N VAL A 25 13.53 -47.46 56.43
CA VAL A 25 12.50 -48.49 56.65
C VAL A 25 12.12 -49.10 55.30
N LYS A 26 12.28 -50.43 55.14
CA LYS A 26 11.73 -51.14 53.99
C LYS A 26 10.20 -51.04 54.01
N LYS A 27 9.62 -50.76 52.86
CA LYS A 27 8.20 -50.43 52.63
C LYS A 27 7.20 -51.45 53.20
N ASP A 28 7.63 -52.68 53.45
CA ASP A 28 6.76 -53.80 53.80
C ASP A 28 6.55 -53.96 55.33
N ALA A 29 7.19 -53.13 56.16
CA ALA A 29 7.10 -53.21 57.64
C ALA A 29 6.25 -52.10 58.29
N LEU A 30 5.45 -51.35 57.52
CA LEU A 30 4.52 -50.35 58.07
C LEU A 30 3.22 -51.02 58.49
N LEU A 31 3.15 -51.46 59.75
CA LEU A 31 1.87 -51.86 60.35
C LEU A 31 1.08 -50.62 60.74
N LYS A 32 -0.09 -50.46 60.13
CA LYS A 32 -1.01 -49.36 60.40
C LYS A 32 -1.87 -49.73 61.62
N GLN A 33 -1.55 -49.19 62.79
CA GLN A 33 -2.47 -49.22 63.93
C GLN A 33 -3.10 -47.83 64.09
N VAL A 34 -4.43 -47.81 64.04
CA VAL A 34 -5.25 -46.63 64.32
C VAL A 34 -5.69 -46.75 65.78
N VAL A 35 -5.08 -45.97 66.66
CA VAL A 35 -5.60 -45.75 68.01
C VAL A 35 -6.14 -44.32 68.04
N GLU A 36 -7.45 -44.23 68.27
CA GLU A 36 -8.25 -43.02 68.54
C GLU A 36 -7.64 -41.67 68.17
N GLY A 37 -7.85 -41.26 66.91
CA GLY A 37 -7.87 -39.84 66.54
C GLY A 37 -6.53 -39.15 66.25
N GLN A 38 -5.39 -39.82 66.42
CA GLN A 38 -4.09 -39.34 65.92
C GLN A 38 -3.40 -40.44 65.10
N GLU A 39 -3.06 -40.15 63.83
CA GLU A 39 -2.29 -41.07 62.99
C GLU A 39 -0.84 -41.14 63.51
N MET A 40 -0.54 -42.16 64.31
CA MET A 40 0.81 -42.47 64.76
C MET A 40 1.31 -43.73 64.05
N PHE A 41 2.39 -43.61 63.28
CA PHE A 41 3.03 -44.76 62.64
C PHE A 41 4.03 -45.37 63.62
N VAL A 42 3.68 -46.52 64.21
CA VAL A 42 4.60 -47.30 65.04
C VAL A 42 5.38 -48.24 64.12
N VAL A 43 6.68 -48.00 63.95
CA VAL A 43 7.56 -48.89 63.22
C VAL A 43 8.11 -49.92 64.20
N ALA A 44 7.66 -51.17 64.08
CA ALA A 44 8.30 -52.29 64.79
C ALA A 44 9.65 -52.57 64.11
N VAL A 45 10.74 -52.32 64.84
CA VAL A 45 12.10 -52.62 64.38
C VAL A 45 12.45 -54.02 64.88
N GLU A 46 12.22 -55.04 64.05
CA GLU A 46 12.76 -56.38 64.31
C GLU A 46 14.23 -56.45 63.86
N ASP A 47 15.09 -56.82 64.82
CA ASP A 47 16.48 -57.27 64.68
C ASP A 47 17.36 -56.59 63.62
N VAL A 48 17.81 -55.38 63.94
CA VAL A 48 18.95 -54.76 63.25
C VAL A 48 20.24 -55.44 63.73
N LYS A 49 20.81 -56.32 62.90
CA LYS A 49 22.18 -56.85 63.11
C LYS A 49 23.17 -55.68 63.11
N PRO A 50 24.05 -55.50 64.12
CA PRO A 50 24.76 -54.23 64.31
C PRO A 50 25.88 -53.91 63.29
N ASN A 51 26.26 -54.80 62.38
CA ASN A 51 27.57 -54.70 61.72
C ASN A 51 27.53 -54.77 60.17
N GLN A 52 26.59 -54.07 59.55
CA GLN A 52 26.72 -53.76 58.11
C GLN A 52 26.66 -52.26 57.88
N CYS A 53 27.78 -51.59 58.14
CA CYS A 53 28.09 -50.31 57.50
C CYS A 53 28.12 -50.54 55.99
N PHE A 54 27.03 -50.18 55.30
CA PHE A 54 27.06 -50.04 53.86
C PHE A 54 28.08 -48.95 53.51
N LYS A 55 29.03 -49.25 52.62
CA LYS A 55 30.08 -48.32 52.18
C LYS A 55 29.42 -47.01 51.69
N PRO A 56 29.61 -45.86 52.37
CA PRO A 56 28.89 -44.62 52.07
C PRO A 56 29.32 -43.93 50.76
N VAL A 57 30.41 -44.39 50.14
CA VAL A 57 31.13 -43.64 49.11
C VAL A 57 30.54 -43.85 47.70
N GLU A 58 30.02 -45.03 47.39
CA GLU A 58 29.41 -45.32 46.07
C GLU A 58 28.05 -44.63 45.89
N THR A 59 27.25 -44.55 46.96
CA THR A 59 25.94 -43.88 46.95
C THR A 59 26.08 -42.37 46.83
N ALA A 60 27.05 -41.74 47.48
CA ALA A 60 27.27 -40.30 47.39
C ALA A 60 27.72 -39.85 45.98
N GLN A 61 28.57 -40.64 45.30
CA GLN A 61 28.97 -40.35 43.92
C GLN A 61 27.81 -40.52 42.95
N HIS A 62 26.98 -41.56 43.13
CA HIS A 62 25.78 -41.75 42.32
C HIS A 62 24.76 -40.63 42.48
N ILE A 63 24.55 -40.14 43.71
CA ILE A 63 23.64 -39.02 43.98
C ILE A 63 24.14 -37.74 43.30
N LYS A 64 25.45 -37.44 43.37
CA LYS A 64 26.02 -36.28 42.65
C LYS A 64 25.82 -36.36 41.14
N LYS A 65 26.03 -37.55 40.55
CA LYS A 65 25.82 -37.75 39.11
C LYS A 65 24.35 -37.57 38.71
N LEU A 66 23.42 -38.04 39.53
CA LEU A 66 21.98 -37.84 39.34
C LEU A 66 21.57 -36.38 39.48
N GLN A 67 22.11 -35.65 40.47
CA GLN A 67 21.87 -34.21 40.61
C GLN A 67 22.34 -33.45 39.39
N GLN A 68 23.53 -33.74 38.90
CA GLN A 68 24.07 -33.11 37.69
C GLN A 68 23.21 -33.39 36.45
N GLN A 69 22.71 -34.62 36.29
CA GLN A 69 21.76 -34.95 35.21
C GLN A 69 20.42 -34.22 35.33
N ILE A 70 19.94 -33.96 36.56
CA ILE A 70 18.72 -33.19 36.78
C ILE A 70 18.95 -31.73 36.38
N ASP A 71 20.09 -31.16 36.76
CA ASP A 71 20.45 -29.78 36.41
C ASP A 71 20.61 -29.60 34.89
N ASP A 72 21.27 -30.54 34.20
CA ASP A 72 21.41 -30.53 32.74
C ASP A 72 20.05 -30.64 32.04
N ASN A 73 19.16 -31.52 32.53
CA ASN A 73 17.81 -31.66 31.99
C ASN A 73 16.94 -30.42 32.25
N LEU A 74 17.14 -29.73 33.37
CA LEU A 74 16.45 -28.49 33.70
C LEU A 74 16.88 -27.37 32.74
N GLN A 75 18.19 -27.21 32.51
CA GLN A 75 18.70 -26.24 31.53
C GLN A 75 18.19 -26.52 30.12
N LEU A 76 18.13 -27.80 29.74
CA LEU A 76 17.58 -28.21 28.45
C LEU A 76 16.09 -27.87 28.33
N ALA A 77 15.30 -28.07 29.39
CA ALA A 77 13.89 -27.71 29.41
C ALA A 77 13.68 -26.19 29.27
N GLU A 78 14.52 -25.37 29.90
CA GLU A 78 14.50 -23.91 29.75
C GLU A 78 14.84 -23.48 28.31
N ALA A 79 15.85 -24.09 27.71
CA ALA A 79 16.20 -23.84 26.31
C ALA A 79 15.06 -24.21 25.35
N TYR A 80 14.37 -25.33 25.58
CA TYR A 80 13.20 -25.70 24.79
C TYR A 80 12.06 -24.69 24.94
N LYS A 81 11.82 -24.19 26.15
CA LYS A 81 10.80 -23.17 26.40
C LYS A 81 11.10 -21.88 25.65
N GLN A 82 12.35 -21.40 25.71
CA GLN A 82 12.79 -20.21 24.97
C GLN A 82 12.64 -20.40 23.46
N ASN A 83 12.97 -21.59 22.94
CA ASN A 83 12.83 -21.88 21.52
C ASN A 83 11.35 -21.93 21.09
N GLN A 84 10.47 -22.46 21.93
CA GLN A 84 9.03 -22.44 21.69
C GLN A 84 8.47 -21.00 21.64
N GLU A 85 8.90 -20.13 22.55
CA GLU A 85 8.53 -18.70 22.55
C GLU A 85 9.05 -18.00 21.28
N ALA A 86 10.28 -18.30 20.85
CA ALA A 86 10.84 -17.77 19.62
C ALA A 86 10.05 -18.21 18.37
N LEU A 87 9.63 -19.48 18.30
CA LEU A 87 8.80 -19.99 17.22
C LEU A 87 7.39 -19.36 17.21
N GLN A 88 6.80 -19.15 18.38
CA GLN A 88 5.51 -18.46 18.48
C GLN A 88 5.61 -17.02 17.98
N LYS A 89 6.67 -16.31 18.36
CA LYS A 89 6.93 -14.95 17.88
C LYS A 89 7.16 -14.92 16.37
N LEU A 90 7.96 -15.84 15.84
CA LEU A 90 8.21 -15.94 14.40
C LEU A 90 6.90 -16.16 13.62
N ASN A 91 6.01 -17.01 14.13
CA ASN A 91 4.71 -17.24 13.51
C ASN A 91 3.84 -15.97 13.53
N GLN A 92 3.85 -15.20 14.63
CA GLN A 92 3.14 -13.92 14.69
C GLN A 92 3.70 -12.90 13.69
N ASP A 93 5.02 -12.79 13.59
CA ASP A 93 5.68 -11.89 12.64
C ASP A 93 5.35 -12.29 11.19
N TYR A 94 5.30 -13.59 10.90
CA TYR A 94 4.91 -14.11 9.59
C TYR A 94 3.45 -13.78 9.23
N GLN A 95 2.52 -13.94 10.18
CA GLN A 95 1.11 -13.55 9.98
C GLN A 95 0.96 -12.05 9.73
N GLN A 96 1.70 -11.22 10.45
CA GLN A 96 1.72 -9.77 10.20
C GLN A 96 2.29 -9.44 8.82
N LEU A 97 3.30 -10.17 8.36
CA LEU A 97 3.87 -9.98 7.03
C LEU A 97 2.86 -10.30 5.94
N ILE A 98 2.11 -11.40 6.06
CA ILE A 98 1.02 -11.76 5.14
C ILE A 98 0.00 -10.62 5.05
N GLN A 99 -0.48 -10.12 6.20
CA GLN A 99 -1.46 -9.03 6.22
C GLN A 99 -0.95 -7.76 5.55
N ARG A 100 0.32 -7.39 5.77
CA ARG A 100 0.93 -6.23 5.07
C ARG A 100 1.02 -6.47 3.57
N HIS A 101 1.27 -7.70 3.15
CA HIS A 101 1.37 -8.03 1.74
C HIS A 101 0.01 -7.97 1.05
N GLU A 102 -1.04 -8.52 1.67
CA GLU A 102 -2.43 -8.42 1.22
C GLU A 102 -2.87 -6.95 1.08
N GLN A 103 -2.63 -6.13 2.11
CA GLN A 103 -2.93 -4.69 2.04
C GLN A 103 -2.18 -3.97 0.91
N THR A 104 -0.97 -4.41 0.58
CA THR A 104 -0.18 -3.83 -0.51
C THR A 104 -0.76 -4.24 -1.86
N LEU A 105 -1.19 -5.49 -2.00
CA LEU A 105 -1.87 -5.99 -3.19
C LEU A 105 -3.18 -5.23 -3.44
N ASP A 106 -4.01 -5.05 -2.41
CA ASP A 106 -5.26 -4.30 -2.52
C ASP A 106 -5.02 -2.85 -2.99
N LYS A 107 -3.99 -2.19 -2.44
CA LYS A 107 -3.59 -0.85 -2.89
C LYS A 107 -3.16 -0.86 -4.36
N SER A 108 -2.40 -1.87 -4.78
CA SER A 108 -1.95 -2.00 -6.17
C SER A 108 -3.13 -2.21 -7.13
N ILE A 109 -4.10 -3.04 -6.75
CA ILE A 109 -5.32 -3.28 -7.54
C ILE A 109 -6.11 -1.97 -7.69
N ASN A 110 -6.35 -1.26 -6.59
CA ASN A 110 -7.06 0.03 -6.61
C ASN A 110 -6.33 1.08 -7.47
N VAL A 111 -4.99 1.13 -7.43
CA VAL A 111 -4.22 2.01 -8.32
C VAL A 111 -4.44 1.64 -9.79
N SER A 112 -4.47 0.35 -10.13
CA SER A 112 -4.73 -0.13 -11.49
C SER A 112 -6.12 0.28 -11.98
N GLU A 113 -7.15 0.06 -11.16
CA GLU A 113 -8.54 0.45 -11.48
C GLU A 113 -8.69 1.97 -11.70
N ASN A 114 -8.04 2.77 -10.86
CA ASN A 114 -8.02 4.22 -11.04
C ASN A 114 -7.30 4.64 -12.33
N PHE A 115 -6.24 3.94 -12.70
CA PHE A 115 -5.52 4.20 -13.95
C PHE A 115 -6.39 3.88 -15.17
N GLU A 116 -7.08 2.74 -15.17
CA GLU A 116 -8.02 2.37 -16.25
C GLU A 116 -9.13 3.40 -16.41
N LYS A 117 -9.75 3.82 -15.30
CA LYS A 117 -10.77 4.89 -15.31
C LYS A 117 -10.22 6.20 -15.89
N ASN A 118 -8.97 6.54 -15.59
CA ASN A 118 -8.35 7.74 -16.12
C ASN A 118 -8.13 7.63 -17.63
N VAL A 119 -7.71 6.47 -18.13
CA VAL A 119 -7.59 6.20 -19.58
C VAL A 119 -8.93 6.33 -20.28
N GLU A 120 -10.02 5.82 -19.69
CA GLU A 120 -11.38 6.00 -20.23
C GLU A 120 -11.77 7.49 -20.33
N ASN A 121 -11.49 8.27 -19.27
CA ASN A 121 -11.75 9.72 -19.28
C ASN A 121 -10.96 10.43 -20.37
N TYR A 122 -9.67 10.10 -20.56
CA TYR A 122 -8.85 10.67 -21.62
C TYR A 122 -9.38 10.31 -23.01
N ASN A 123 -9.80 9.07 -23.22
CA ASN A 123 -10.39 8.65 -24.48
C ASN A 123 -11.71 9.38 -24.76
N GLN A 124 -12.53 9.62 -23.74
CA GLN A 124 -13.75 10.40 -23.90
C GLN A 124 -13.43 11.86 -24.25
N LEU A 125 -12.47 12.46 -23.55
CA LEU A 125 -12.02 13.83 -23.82
C LEU A 125 -11.50 13.99 -25.26
N ALA A 126 -10.75 13.01 -25.76
CA ALA A 126 -10.28 13.00 -27.14
C ALA A 126 -11.45 12.99 -28.15
N LYS A 127 -12.47 12.17 -27.91
CA LYS A 127 -13.69 12.15 -28.75
C LYS A 127 -14.43 13.48 -28.71
N ASP A 128 -14.55 14.09 -27.54
CA ASP A 128 -15.23 15.39 -27.39
C ASP A 128 -14.45 16.50 -28.12
N TYR A 129 -13.12 16.44 -28.07
CA TYR A 129 -12.25 17.36 -28.81
C TYR A 129 -12.39 17.19 -30.32
N ASP A 130 -12.38 15.96 -30.83
CA ASP A 130 -12.59 15.68 -32.26
C ASP A 130 -13.94 16.23 -32.75
N GLN A 131 -15.00 16.03 -31.96
CA GLN A 131 -16.32 16.58 -32.27
C GLN A 131 -16.32 18.12 -32.28
N LEU A 132 -15.58 18.75 -31.38
CA LEU A 132 -15.44 20.19 -31.33
C LEU A 132 -14.71 20.72 -32.58
N THR A 133 -13.63 20.06 -32.99
CA THR A 133 -12.90 20.41 -34.22
C THR A 133 -13.81 20.32 -35.44
N VAL A 134 -14.61 19.25 -35.57
CA VAL A 134 -15.57 19.12 -36.68
C VAL A 134 -16.59 20.27 -36.69
N LYS A 135 -17.11 20.68 -35.52
CA LYS A 135 -18.02 21.83 -35.42
C LYS A 135 -17.35 23.14 -35.80
N PHE A 136 -16.08 23.31 -35.43
CA PHE A 136 -15.31 24.49 -35.77
C PHE A 136 -15.06 24.57 -37.28
N ASP A 137 -14.70 23.46 -37.91
CA ASP A 137 -14.51 23.37 -39.36
C ASP A 137 -15.82 23.67 -40.12
N ASP A 138 -16.96 23.14 -39.67
CA ASP A 138 -18.28 23.45 -40.23
C ASP A 138 -18.60 24.95 -40.10
N LEU A 139 -18.32 25.55 -38.93
CA LEU A 139 -18.53 26.97 -38.70
C LEU A 139 -17.62 27.82 -39.60
N ALA A 140 -16.35 27.47 -39.72
CA ALA A 140 -15.40 28.14 -40.61
C ALA A 140 -15.85 28.04 -42.08
N GLY A 141 -16.36 26.89 -42.50
CA GLY A 141 -16.99 26.68 -43.80
C GLY A 141 -18.16 27.64 -44.03
N LYS A 142 -19.09 27.72 -43.08
CA LYS A 142 -20.23 28.65 -43.15
C LYS A 142 -19.80 30.11 -43.21
N TYR A 143 -18.81 30.51 -42.41
CA TYR A 143 -18.26 31.87 -42.47
C TYR A 143 -17.64 32.19 -43.82
N ARG A 144 -16.90 31.23 -44.39
CA ARG A 144 -16.33 31.36 -45.74
C ARG A 144 -17.43 31.52 -46.78
N ASP A 145 -18.49 30.73 -46.71
CA ASP A 145 -19.62 30.81 -47.64
C ASP A 145 -20.36 32.13 -47.53
N VAL A 146 -20.59 32.61 -46.30
CA VAL A 146 -21.16 33.94 -46.05
C VAL A 146 -20.25 35.01 -46.62
N ALA A 147 -18.94 35.00 -46.34
CA ALA A 147 -18.01 36.01 -46.86
C ALA A 147 -17.98 36.02 -48.41
N LEU A 148 -18.09 34.86 -49.04
CA LEU A 148 -18.15 34.73 -50.50
C LEU A 148 -19.50 35.13 -51.11
N THR A 149 -20.57 35.17 -50.31
CA THR A 149 -21.93 35.52 -50.78
C THR A 149 -22.38 36.93 -50.34
N SER A 150 -21.82 37.45 -49.26
CA SER A 150 -22.11 38.75 -48.66
C SER A 150 -21.21 39.87 -49.14
N GLY A 151 -20.20 39.57 -49.97
CA GLY A 151 -19.50 40.58 -50.74
C GLY A 151 -20.52 41.35 -51.56
N SER A 152 -20.83 42.58 -51.13
CA SER A 152 -21.82 43.43 -51.78
C SER A 152 -21.60 43.38 -53.30
N PRO A 153 -22.64 43.09 -54.10
CA PRO A 153 -22.51 43.03 -55.55
C PRO A 153 -22.17 44.39 -56.14
N ILE A 154 -22.10 45.44 -55.32
CA ILE A 154 -21.74 46.80 -55.70
C ILE A 154 -20.49 47.20 -54.91
N SER A 155 -19.39 47.47 -55.60
CA SER A 155 -18.20 48.11 -55.06
C SER A 155 -18.22 49.59 -55.41
N VAL A 156 -18.19 50.48 -54.40
CA VAL A 156 -17.99 51.92 -54.64
C VAL A 156 -16.50 52.20 -54.51
N GLU A 157 -15.92 52.78 -55.55
CA GLU A 157 -14.49 53.11 -55.61
C GLU A 157 -14.32 54.62 -55.76
N LEU A 158 -13.41 55.18 -54.96
CA LEU A 158 -12.98 56.57 -55.06
C LEU A 158 -11.57 56.58 -55.63
N GLY A 159 -11.39 57.27 -56.75
CA GLY A 159 -10.09 57.45 -57.38
C GLY A 159 -9.76 58.92 -57.56
N ALA A 160 -8.48 59.23 -57.60
CA ALA A 160 -7.98 60.53 -58.04
C ALA A 160 -6.93 60.30 -59.12
N GLY A 161 -6.98 61.11 -60.18
CA GLY A 161 -6.02 61.08 -61.28
C GLY A 161 -5.53 62.49 -61.60
N LEU A 162 -4.46 62.59 -62.38
CA LEU A 162 -3.95 63.85 -62.92
C LEU A 162 -4.05 63.82 -64.45
N THR A 163 -4.39 64.93 -65.06
CA THR A 163 -4.27 65.11 -66.52
C THR A 163 -2.81 65.29 -66.92
N ASP A 164 -2.54 65.20 -68.23
CA ASP A 164 -1.27 65.58 -68.85
C ASP A 164 -0.87 67.04 -68.57
N GLN A 165 -1.84 67.90 -68.24
CA GLN A 165 -1.63 69.30 -67.85
C GLN A 165 -1.46 69.50 -66.33
N GLY A 166 -1.51 68.42 -65.54
CA GLY A 166 -1.36 68.46 -64.08
C GLY A 166 -2.63 68.85 -63.32
N ASP A 167 -3.77 68.97 -64.01
CA ASP A 167 -5.06 69.24 -63.39
C ASP A 167 -5.62 67.97 -62.74
N GLY A 168 -6.14 68.12 -61.51
CA GLY A 168 -6.74 67.01 -60.76
C GLY A 168 -8.09 66.58 -61.35
N ILE A 169 -8.25 65.28 -61.53
CA ILE A 169 -9.51 64.62 -61.86
C ILE A 169 -9.96 63.79 -60.66
N ALA A 170 -11.20 64.00 -60.23
CA ALA A 170 -11.86 63.12 -59.29
C ALA A 170 -12.63 62.03 -60.04
N LEU A 171 -12.45 60.78 -59.60
CA LEU A 171 -13.13 59.60 -60.13
C LEU A 171 -14.06 59.06 -59.06
N LEU A 172 -15.35 59.01 -59.37
CA LEU A 172 -16.35 58.33 -58.56
C LEU A 172 -16.86 57.13 -59.35
N GLY A 173 -16.43 55.95 -58.94
CA GLY A 173 -16.80 54.70 -59.57
C GLY A 173 -17.80 53.92 -58.76
N ALA A 174 -18.78 53.34 -59.45
CA ALA A 174 -19.56 52.24 -58.92
C ALA A 174 -19.36 51.05 -59.87
N GLY A 175 -18.88 49.96 -59.32
CA GLY A 175 -18.79 48.68 -60.01
C GLY A 175 -19.82 47.72 -59.49
N PHE A 176 -20.27 46.81 -60.35
CA PHE A 176 -21.03 45.66 -59.93
C PHE A 176 -20.32 44.36 -60.31
N ASN A 177 -20.38 43.40 -59.39
CA ASN A 177 -19.76 42.09 -59.58
C ASN A 177 -20.69 41.25 -60.44
N VAL A 178 -20.23 40.87 -61.64
CA VAL A 178 -21.01 40.04 -62.56
C VAL A 178 -20.81 38.56 -62.23
N TYR A 179 -19.63 38.18 -61.74
CA TYR A 179 -19.30 36.83 -61.25
C TYR A 179 -18.28 36.89 -60.11
N LYS A 180 -18.14 35.80 -59.32
CA LYS A 180 -17.23 35.72 -58.14
C LYS A 180 -15.77 36.14 -58.40
N THR A 181 -15.32 36.21 -59.66
CA THR A 181 -13.96 36.55 -60.07
C THR A 181 -13.89 37.72 -61.07
N TRP A 182 -15.03 38.26 -61.51
CA TRP A 182 -15.11 39.33 -62.53
C TRP A 182 -15.99 40.49 -62.04
N ASP A 183 -15.39 41.67 -62.01
CA ASP A 183 -16.07 42.92 -61.65
C ASP A 183 -16.19 43.79 -62.91
N VAL A 184 -17.40 44.28 -63.20
CA VAL A 184 -17.62 45.32 -64.22
C VAL A 184 -17.77 46.64 -63.51
N LYS A 185 -16.94 47.61 -63.90
CA LYS A 185 -16.82 48.90 -63.23
C LYS A 185 -17.17 50.02 -64.19
N ALA A 186 -17.97 50.96 -63.70
CA ALA A 186 -18.23 52.21 -64.37
C ALA A 186 -17.73 53.35 -63.47
N TRP A 187 -16.88 54.20 -64.03
CA TRP A 187 -16.39 55.41 -63.36
C TRP A 187 -16.98 56.64 -64.01
N GLY A 188 -17.60 57.49 -63.18
CA GLY A 188 -17.90 58.87 -63.54
C GLY A 188 -16.63 59.70 -63.38
N LEU A 189 -16.24 60.37 -64.46
CA LEU A 189 -15.18 61.35 -64.50
C LEU A 189 -15.82 62.72 -64.32
N MET A 190 -15.35 63.50 -63.34
CA MET A 190 -15.75 64.89 -63.20
C MET A 190 -14.53 65.81 -63.20
N HIS A 191 -14.48 66.69 -64.18
CA HIS A 191 -13.50 67.77 -64.29
C HIS A 191 -14.22 69.09 -64.60
N LYS A 192 -13.57 70.24 -64.40
CA LYS A 192 -14.20 71.57 -64.44
C LYS A 192 -14.98 71.84 -65.73
N ASP A 193 -14.47 71.34 -66.86
CA ASP A 193 -15.02 71.60 -68.19
C ASP A 193 -15.52 70.32 -68.90
N PHE A 194 -15.48 69.17 -68.24
CA PHE A 194 -15.86 67.89 -68.85
C PHE A 194 -16.44 66.89 -67.85
N PHE A 195 -17.50 66.20 -68.28
CA PHE A 195 -18.05 65.03 -67.62
C PHE A 195 -18.02 63.86 -68.59
N GLY A 196 -17.52 62.72 -68.12
CA GLY A 196 -17.39 61.51 -68.94
C GLY A 196 -17.60 60.24 -68.14
N PHE A 197 -17.73 59.13 -68.87
CA PHE A 197 -17.83 57.80 -68.27
C PHE A 197 -16.72 56.91 -68.80
N LEU A 198 -16.12 56.13 -67.90
CA LEU A 198 -15.20 55.05 -68.23
C LEU A 198 -15.85 53.73 -67.82
N GLY A 199 -15.88 52.76 -68.73
CA GLY A 199 -16.25 51.39 -68.42
C GLY A 199 -15.01 50.50 -68.45
N GLY A 200 -14.85 49.61 -67.48
CA GLY A 200 -13.76 48.63 -67.46
C GLY A 200 -14.17 47.36 -66.74
N ALA A 201 -13.42 46.28 -66.98
CA ALA A 201 -13.55 45.04 -66.24
C ALA A 201 -12.27 44.79 -65.45
N SER A 202 -12.40 44.31 -64.22
CA SER A 202 -11.26 43.89 -63.39
C SER A 202 -11.45 42.47 -62.88
N PHE A 203 -10.34 41.74 -62.76
CA PHE A 203 -10.30 40.40 -62.19
C PHE A 203 -9.86 40.46 -60.72
N ARG A 204 -10.47 39.64 -59.86
CA ARG A 204 -9.99 39.37 -58.50
C ARG A 204 -9.33 38.00 -58.49
N PHE A 205 -8.05 37.96 -58.11
CA PHE A 205 -7.30 36.73 -57.84
C PHE A 205 -7.45 36.32 -56.38
#